data_AF-A0A7Y8RMU5-F1
#
_entry.id   AF-A0A7Y8RMU5-F1
#
_cell.length_a   1.000
_cell.length_b   1.000
_cell.length_c   1.000
_cell.angle_alpha   90.00
_cell.angle_beta   90.00
_cell.angle_gamma   90.00
#
_symmetry.space_group_name_H-M   'P 1'
#
loop_
_entity.id
_entity.type
_entity.pdbx_description
1 polymer ?
#
loop_
_entity_poly.entity_id
_entity_poly.type
_entity_poly.pdbx_seq_one_letter_code
_entity_poly.pdbx_strand_id
1 'polypeptide(L)'
;GLVAITPAAGTVGPMGALVIGLVAGVICFFCATSLKRKLGYDDSLDAFGVHGIGGIVGAILTGVFAAPALGGFGTVTDVAAQVWIQAKGVGFTVIYTAIVTFIILKVLDMVMGLRVTEEEEAVGLDLAQHNERGYNL
;
A
#
# COMPACT_ATOMS: atom_id res chain seq x y z
N GLY A 1 -9.23 5.01 0.65
CA GLY A 1 -10.52 4.55 1.19
C GLY A 1 -10.64 3.03 1.16
N LEU A 2 -10.88 2.45 -0.03
CA LEU A 2 -11.13 1.00 -0.18
C LEU A 2 -10.02 0.12 0.40
N VAL A 3 -8.75 0.42 0.11
CA VAL A 3 -7.61 -0.32 0.68
C VAL A 3 -7.62 -0.29 2.22
N ALA A 4 -7.86 0.88 2.80
CA ALA A 4 -7.80 1.07 4.24
C ALA A 4 -8.97 0.39 4.99
N ILE A 5 -10.13 0.24 4.35
CA ILE A 5 -11.25 -0.48 4.97
C ILE A 5 -11.12 -1.99 4.83
N THR A 6 -10.34 -2.52 3.88
CA THR A 6 -10.12 -3.96 3.67
C THR A 6 -9.85 -4.75 4.97
N PRO A 7 -8.88 -4.38 5.82
CA PRO A 7 -8.62 -5.11 7.07
C PRO A 7 -9.70 -4.90 8.16
N ALA A 8 -10.62 -3.97 7.96
CA ALA A 8 -11.61 -3.51 8.94
C ALA A 8 -13.05 -3.89 8.57
N ALA A 9 -13.32 -4.23 7.31
CA ALA A 9 -14.66 -4.28 6.72
C ALA A 9 -15.64 -5.21 7.44
N GLY A 10 -15.13 -6.29 8.04
CA GLY A 10 -15.96 -7.25 8.79
C GLY A 10 -16.13 -6.95 10.28
N THR A 11 -15.45 -5.92 10.82
CA THR A 11 -15.35 -5.72 12.28
C THR A 11 -15.62 -4.30 12.74
N VAL A 12 -15.54 -3.29 11.88
CA VAL A 12 -15.79 -1.89 12.29
C VAL A 12 -17.23 -1.46 11.99
N GLY A 13 -17.77 -0.58 12.84
CA GLY A 13 -19.06 0.06 12.60
C GLY A 13 -18.98 1.22 11.59
N PRO A 14 -20.14 1.78 11.16
CA PRO A 14 -20.19 2.86 10.17
C PRO A 14 -19.36 4.09 10.54
N MET A 15 -19.39 4.51 11.82
CA MET A 15 -18.61 5.67 12.27
C MET A 15 -17.10 5.41 12.21
N GLY A 16 -16.66 4.21 12.59
CA GLY A 16 -15.25 3.80 12.45
C GLY A 16 -14.82 3.76 10.98
N ALA A 17 -15.68 3.26 10.08
CA ALA A 17 -15.41 3.24 8.65
C ALA A 17 -15.24 4.65 8.05
N LEU A 18 -16.06 5.62 8.46
CA LEU A 18 -15.92 7.02 8.05
C LEU A 18 -14.58 7.61 8.50
N VAL A 19 -14.17 7.36 9.75
CA VAL A 19 -12.89 7.84 10.27
C VAL A 19 -11.72 7.19 9.52
N ILE A 20 -11.74 5.88 9.31
CA ILE A 20 -10.72 5.16 8.53
C ILE A 20 -10.61 5.74 7.13
N GLY A 21 -11.74 5.96 6.45
CA GLY A 21 -11.79 6.54 5.12
C GLY A 21 -11.16 7.93 5.05
N LEU A 22 -11.52 8.81 5.99
CA LEU A 22 -11.00 10.18 6.06
C LEU A 22 -9.49 10.21 6.35
N VAL A 23 -9.06 9.49 7.39
CA VAL A 23 -7.65 9.45 7.80
C VAL A 23 -6.79 8.85 6.69
N ALA A 24 -7.22 7.74 6.09
CA ALA A 24 -6.51 7.15 4.96
C ALA A 24 -6.47 8.09 3.75
N GLY A 25 -7.55 8.83 3.47
CA GLY A 25 -7.58 9.81 2.37
C GLY A 25 -6.50 10.88 2.53
N VAL A 26 -6.40 11.49 3.72
CA VAL A 26 -5.41 12.53 4.02
C VAL A 26 -3.99 11.98 3.96
N ILE A 27 -3.73 10.84 4.62
CA ILE A 27 -2.38 10.28 4.73
C ILE A 27 -1.89 9.75 3.37
N CYS A 28 -2.72 8.99 2.64
CA CYS A 28 -2.35 8.48 1.31
C CYS A 28 -2.10 9.62 0.32
N PHE A 29 -2.92 10.67 0.34
CA PHE A 29 -2.69 11.84 -0.51
C PHE A 29 -1.32 12.47 -0.24
N PHE A 30 -1.02 12.77 1.02
CA PHE A 30 0.29 13.33 1.39
C PHE A 30 1.46 12.41 0.98
N CYS A 31 1.32 11.10 1.17
CA CYS A 31 2.36 10.14 0.81
C CYS A 31 2.60 10.09 -0.70
N ALA A 32 1.52 10.02 -1.49
CA ALA A 32 1.57 9.95 -2.95
C ALA A 32 2.04 11.26 -3.61
N THR A 33 1.72 12.44 -3.04
CA THR A 33 2.06 13.72 -3.70
C THR A 33 3.36 14.34 -3.21
N SER A 34 3.65 14.21 -1.91
CA SER A 34 4.67 15.03 -1.26
C SER A 34 5.81 14.18 -0.71
N LEU A 35 5.50 13.08 -0.03
CA LEU A 35 6.51 12.23 0.58
C LEU A 35 7.37 11.52 -0.48
N LYS A 36 6.75 10.99 -1.55
CA LYS A 36 7.50 10.30 -2.62
C LYS A 36 8.52 11.20 -3.29
N ARG A 37 8.12 12.43 -3.62
CA ARG A 37 9.00 13.43 -4.23
C ARG A 37 10.14 13.83 -3.30
N LYS A 38 9.87 13.94 -1.99
CA LYS A 38 10.90 14.27 -0.99
C LYS A 38 11.92 13.14 -0.81
N LEU A 39 11.49 11.89 -0.91
CA LEU A 39 12.35 10.71 -0.77
C LEU A 39 12.99 10.25 -2.08
N GLY A 40 12.52 10.77 -3.22
CA GLY A 40 13.10 10.55 -4.55
C GLY A 40 12.87 9.14 -5.11
N TYR A 41 11.91 8.38 -4.58
CA TYR A 41 11.57 7.07 -5.16
C TYR A 41 10.55 7.20 -6.30
N ASP A 42 10.75 6.40 -7.35
CA ASP A 42 9.84 6.30 -8.49
C ASP A 42 8.85 5.15 -8.26
N ASP A 43 7.73 5.48 -7.62
CA ASP A 43 6.54 4.64 -7.53
C ASP A 43 5.54 5.14 -8.58
N SER A 44 5.67 4.61 -9.80
CA SER A 44 5.09 5.20 -11.01
C SER A 44 3.57 5.36 -10.95
N LEU A 45 2.88 4.44 -10.27
CA LEU A 45 1.42 4.43 -10.13
C LEU A 45 0.94 4.61 -8.67
N ASP A 46 1.82 5.08 -7.78
CA ASP A 46 1.50 5.28 -6.36
C ASP A 46 1.02 4.02 -5.63
N ALA A 47 1.54 2.84 -6.02
CA ALA A 47 1.16 1.57 -5.40
C ALA A 47 1.54 1.54 -3.92
N PHE A 48 2.74 2.01 -3.56
CA PHE A 48 3.14 2.12 -2.17
C PHE A 48 2.37 3.25 -1.45
N GLY A 49 2.27 4.42 -2.08
CA GLY A 49 1.60 5.60 -1.50
C GLY A 49 0.11 5.39 -1.19
N VAL A 50 -0.59 4.61 -2.02
CA VAL A 50 -2.03 4.33 -1.87
C VAL A 50 -2.27 2.97 -1.20
N HIS A 51 -1.63 1.89 -1.67
CA HIS A 51 -1.91 0.55 -1.17
C HIS A 51 -1.09 0.22 0.07
N GLY A 52 0.22 0.46 0.03
CA GLY A 52 1.11 0.22 1.17
C GLY A 52 0.70 1.04 2.40
N ILE A 53 0.67 2.37 2.25
CA ILE A 53 0.29 3.28 3.33
C ILE A 53 -1.18 3.11 3.72
N GLY A 54 -2.09 2.97 2.76
CA GLY A 54 -3.51 2.77 3.03
C GLY A 54 -3.78 1.50 3.83
N GLY A 55 -3.09 0.40 3.49
CA GLY A 55 -3.16 -0.86 4.21
C GLY A 55 -2.63 -0.75 5.64
N ILE A 56 -1.49 -0.06 5.84
CA ILE A 56 -0.92 0.20 7.17
C ILE A 56 -1.90 0.98 8.03
N VAL A 57 -2.38 2.13 7.54
CA VAL A 57 -3.34 2.99 8.27
C VAL A 57 -4.60 2.20 8.61
N GLY A 58 -5.15 1.49 7.62
CA GLY A 58 -6.31 0.64 7.80
C GLY A 58 -6.13 -0.40 8.89
N ALA A 59 -5.03 -1.17 8.83
CA ALA A 59 -4.76 -2.25 9.77
C ALA A 59 -4.58 -1.75 11.20
N ILE A 60 -3.91 -0.62 11.40
CA ILE A 60 -3.75 -0.01 12.74
C ILE A 60 -5.10 0.47 13.27
N LEU A 61 -5.90 1.15 12.43
CA LEU A 61 -7.21 1.65 12.84
C LEU A 61 -8.26 0.54 13.02
N THR A 62 -8.13 -0.62 12.37
CA THR A 62 -8.91 -1.83 12.72
C THR A 62 -8.75 -2.14 14.19
N GLY A 63 -7.52 -2.05 14.74
CA GLY A 63 -7.27 -2.35 16.14
C GLY A 63 -8.00 -1.43 17.12
N VAL A 64 -8.38 -0.23 16.66
CA VAL A 64 -9.18 0.73 17.41
C VAL A 64 -10.67 0.46 17.19
N PHE A 65 -11.13 0.55 15.95
CA PHE A 65 -12.57 0.61 15.64
C PHE A 65 -13.27 -0.74 15.59
N ALA A 66 -12.55 -1.85 15.74
CA ALA A 66 -13.16 -3.16 15.92
C ALA A 66 -13.73 -3.37 17.34
N ALA A 67 -13.52 -2.43 18.27
CA ALA A 67 -14.04 -2.50 19.63
C ALA A 67 -15.56 -2.24 19.69
N PRO A 68 -16.35 -3.12 20.32
CA PRO A 68 -17.79 -2.88 20.54
C PRO A 68 -18.09 -1.58 21.27
N ALA A 69 -17.21 -1.17 22.20
CA ALA A 69 -17.32 0.10 22.93
C ALA A 69 -17.28 1.35 22.01
N LEU A 70 -16.75 1.20 20.79
CA LEU A 70 -16.69 2.25 19.76
C LEU A 70 -17.69 2.01 18.62
N GLY A 71 -18.67 1.12 18.81
CA GLY A 71 -19.66 0.75 17.80
C GLY A 71 -19.16 -0.26 16.76
N GLY A 72 -18.02 -0.90 17.01
CA GLY A 72 -17.53 -2.02 16.21
C GLY A 72 -18.33 -3.31 16.42
N PHE A 73 -18.19 -4.23 15.49
CA PHE A 73 -18.75 -5.59 15.52
C PHE A 73 -17.70 -6.67 15.82
N GLY A 74 -16.46 -6.26 16.10
CA GLY A 74 -15.38 -7.16 16.51
C GLY A 74 -15.47 -7.55 17.99
N THR A 75 -14.43 -8.25 18.47
CA THR A 75 -14.34 -8.74 19.86
C THR A 75 -13.30 -7.99 20.69
N VAL A 76 -12.88 -6.80 20.24
CA VAL A 76 -11.79 -6.04 20.87
C VAL A 76 -12.27 -5.41 22.18
N THR A 77 -11.75 -5.90 23.29
CA THR A 77 -12.02 -5.37 24.64
C THR A 77 -10.90 -4.49 25.17
N ASP A 78 -9.65 -4.77 24.77
CA ASP A 78 -8.48 -3.93 25.05
C ASP A 78 -7.95 -3.35 23.73
N VAL A 79 -8.25 -2.07 23.51
CA VAL A 79 -7.85 -1.33 22.30
C VAL A 79 -6.32 -1.21 22.21
N ALA A 80 -5.63 -0.98 23.32
CA ALA A 80 -4.18 -0.79 23.31
C ALA A 80 -3.48 -2.11 22.95
N ALA A 81 -3.91 -3.22 23.55
CA ALA A 81 -3.40 -4.54 23.21
C ALA A 81 -3.69 -4.90 21.74
N GLN A 82 -4.89 -4.61 21.24
CA GLN A 82 -5.22 -4.90 19.84
C GLN A 82 -4.42 -4.05 18.85
N VAL A 83 -4.27 -2.74 19.10
CA VAL A 83 -3.42 -1.88 18.26
C VAL A 83 -1.99 -2.40 18.25
N TRP A 84 -1.48 -2.88 19.39
CA TRP A 84 -0.15 -3.50 19.46
C TRP A 84 -0.06 -4.80 18.63
N ILE A 85 -1.09 -5.63 18.64
CA ILE A 85 -1.17 -6.82 17.79
C ILE A 85 -1.14 -6.44 16.31
N GLN A 86 -1.95 -5.45 15.91
CA GLN A 86 -1.97 -4.96 14.53
C GLN A 86 -0.62 -4.37 14.12
N ALA A 87 0.03 -3.60 15.00
CA ALA A 87 1.35 -3.02 14.76
C ALA A 87 2.42 -4.10 14.53
N LYS A 88 2.40 -5.20 15.31
CA LYS A 88 3.29 -6.35 15.07
C LYS A 88 3.02 -7.00 13.71
N GLY A 89 1.76 -7.21 13.35
CA GLY A 89 1.39 -7.76 12.05
C GLY A 89 1.85 -6.89 10.88
N VAL A 90 1.61 -5.57 10.98
CA VAL A 90 2.10 -4.59 10.01
C VAL A 90 3.63 -4.59 9.94
N GLY A 91 4.32 -4.54 11.08
CA GLY A 91 5.79 -4.54 11.12
C GLY A 91 6.38 -5.80 10.48
N PHE A 92 5.84 -6.97 10.84
CA PHE A 92 6.27 -8.23 10.24
C PHE A 92 6.04 -8.26 8.72
N THR A 93 4.84 -7.88 8.26
CA THR A 93 4.52 -7.88 6.83
C THR A 93 5.41 -6.92 6.05
N VAL A 94 5.61 -5.69 6.52
CA VAL A 94 6.50 -4.70 5.87
C VAL A 94 7.93 -5.23 5.78
N ILE A 95 8.49 -5.77 6.87
CA ILE A 95 9.86 -6.31 6.88
C ILE A 95 9.96 -7.50 5.92
N TYR A 96 9.02 -8.44 6.01
CA TYR A 96 9.00 -9.64 5.17
C TYR A 96 8.90 -9.27 3.69
N THR A 97 7.94 -8.45 3.29
CA THR A 97 7.77 -8.06 1.89
C THR A 97 8.94 -7.25 1.39
N ALA A 98 9.50 -6.33 2.19
CA ALA A 98 10.66 -5.55 1.77
C ALA A 98 11.88 -6.45 1.50
N ILE A 99 12.21 -7.35 2.43
CA ILE A 99 13.37 -8.24 2.31
C ILE A 99 13.18 -9.24 1.17
N VAL A 100 12.05 -9.94 1.16
CA VAL A 100 11.81 -11.03 0.19
C VAL A 100 11.68 -10.48 -1.22
N THR A 101 10.92 -9.40 -1.43
CA THR A 101 10.81 -8.77 -2.74
C THR A 101 12.16 -8.22 -3.20
N PHE A 102 12.95 -7.59 -2.32
CA PHE A 102 14.30 -7.12 -2.70
C PHE A 102 15.20 -8.25 -3.18
N ILE A 103 15.23 -9.38 -2.44
CA ILE A 103 16.03 -10.55 -2.82
C ILE A 103 15.56 -11.11 -4.16
N ILE A 104 14.25 -11.30 -4.34
CA ILE A 104 13.68 -11.83 -5.60
C ILE A 104 14.05 -10.92 -6.77
N LEU A 105 13.83 -9.61 -6.65
CA LEU A 105 14.12 -8.67 -7.73
C LEU A 105 15.62 -8.63 -8.05
N LYS A 106 16.50 -8.68 -7.03
CA LYS A 106 17.96 -8.73 -7.27
C LYS A 106 18.41 -10.00 -7.95
N VAL A 107 17.84 -11.15 -7.58
CA VAL A 107 18.16 -12.42 -8.25
C VAL A 107 17.70 -12.39 -9.71
N LEU A 108 16.49 -11.91 -9.99
CA LEU A 108 15.99 -11.79 -11.36
C LEU A 108 16.84 -10.81 -12.19
N ASP A 109 17.19 -9.66 -11.62
CA ASP A 109 18.03 -8.67 -12.29
C ASP A 109 19.41 -9.21 -12.67
N MET A 110 20.01 -10.06 -11.82
CA MET A 110 21.29 -10.72 -12.13
C MET A 110 21.18 -11.79 -13.21
N VAL A 111 20.02 -12.45 -13.34
CA VAL A 111 19.85 -13.59 -14.26
C VAL A 111 19.38 -13.16 -15.64
N MET A 112 18.46 -12.20 -15.72
CA MET A 112 17.82 -11.80 -16.97
C MET A 112 17.75 -10.28 -17.19
N GLY A 113 18.08 -9.48 -16.18
CA GLY A 113 17.84 -8.03 -16.18
C GLY A 113 16.35 -7.70 -16.05
N LEU A 114 16.00 -6.72 -15.22
CA LEU A 114 14.60 -6.31 -15.03
C LEU A 114 14.18 -5.08 -15.82
N ARG A 115 15.11 -4.16 -16.09
CA ARG A 115 14.83 -2.90 -16.80
C ARG A 115 15.22 -3.02 -18.26
N VAL A 116 14.39 -2.48 -19.14
CA VAL A 116 14.73 -2.28 -20.56
C VAL A 116 15.93 -1.33 -20.70
N THR A 117 16.55 -1.33 -21.87
CA THR A 117 17.64 -0.39 -22.18
C THR A 117 17.13 1.06 -22.26
N GLU A 118 18.02 2.03 -22.09
CA GLU A 118 17.66 3.46 -22.20
C GLU A 118 17.09 3.82 -23.59
N GLU A 119 17.57 3.14 -24.65
CA GLU A 119 17.07 3.34 -26.02
C GLU A 119 15.64 2.80 -26.18
N GLU A 120 15.37 1.59 -25.67
CA GLU A 120 14.02 1.01 -25.67
C GLU A 120 13.05 1.84 -24.82
N GLU A 121 13.49 2.37 -23.68
CA GLU A 121 12.70 3.27 -22.84
C GLU A 121 12.38 4.59 -23.56
N ALA A 122 13.35 5.14 -24.33
CA ALA A 122 13.17 6.38 -25.09
C ALA A 122 12.22 6.24 -26.29
N VAL A 123 12.23 5.09 -26.99
CA VAL A 123 11.32 4.80 -28.11
C VAL A 123 9.92 4.40 -27.62
N GLY A 124 9.83 3.83 -26.41
CA GLY A 124 8.59 3.40 -25.75
C GLY A 124 8.35 1.89 -25.87
N LEU A 125 7.82 1.29 -24.79
CA LEU A 125 7.69 -0.16 -24.66
C LEU A 125 6.72 -0.78 -25.68
N ASP A 126 5.69 -0.05 -26.12
CA ASP A 126 4.76 -0.53 -27.17
C ASP A 126 5.52 -0.92 -28.45
N LEU A 127 6.48 -0.09 -28.88
CA LEU A 127 7.28 -0.36 -30.07
C LEU A 127 8.43 -1.32 -29.76
N ALA A 128 9.16 -1.10 -28.67
CA ALA A 128 10.37 -1.85 -28.35
C ALA A 128 10.09 -3.33 -28.00
N GLN A 129 9.02 -3.61 -27.25
CA GLN A 129 8.71 -4.94 -26.73
C GLN A 129 7.53 -5.61 -27.43
N HIS A 130 6.62 -4.83 -28.03
CA HIS A 130 5.41 -5.35 -28.66
C HIS A 130 5.34 -5.09 -30.17
N ASN A 131 6.24 -4.26 -30.73
CA ASN A 131 6.22 -3.84 -32.14
C ASN A 131 4.85 -3.29 -32.60
N GLU A 132 4.15 -2.63 -31.66
CA GLU A 132 2.81 -2.07 -31.84
C GLU A 132 2.81 -0.58 -31.49
N ARG A 133 1.73 0.13 -31.88
CA ARG A 133 1.47 1.51 -31.46
C ARG A 133 0.11 1.54 -30.78
N GLY A 134 0.04 2.00 -29.52
CA GLY A 134 -1.23 2.12 -28.81
C GLY A 134 -2.26 3.03 -29.51
N TYR A 135 -1.79 4.05 -30.23
CA TYR A 135 -2.65 4.93 -31.03
C TYR A 135 -1.96 5.33 -32.34
N ASN A 136 -2.73 5.41 -33.43
CA ASN A 136 -2.31 6.02 -34.69
C ASN A 136 -3.08 7.35 -34.84
N LEU A 137 -2.43 8.47 -34.49
CA LEU A 137 -2.95 9.83 -34.65
C LEU A 137 -2.65 10.36 -36.06
#